data_AF-A0A7Y9S1J2-F1
#
_entry.id   AF-A0A7Y9S1J2-F1
#
_cell.length_a   1.000
_cell.length_b   1.000
_cell.length_c   1.000
_cell.angle_alpha   90.00
_cell.angle_beta   90.00
_cell.angle_gamma   90.00
#
_symmetry.space_group_name_H-M   'P 1'
#
loop_
_entity.id
_entity.type
_entity.pdbx_description
1 polymer ?
#
loop_
_entity_poly.entity_id
_entity_poly.type
_entity_poly.pdbx_seq_one_letter_code
_entity_poly.pdbx_strand_id
1 'polypeptide(L)'
;MTDTSATNEQISRELVLPYLNHAVRMFESGYASATDIDNAMRFGCGYPQGPLATIDEIGVQQVRDELAARFSESGDNLHKPADLLEKLAAEGTTFASGAAGADAEAPQLKHEITKVGVVGTGTMASGIVQVFAQAGYDVVFVGRGEDKIAGVVAFIEKGLGRLVEKGKLDEDTKAAVLGRLTGSTSREDLADVDLVVEAIAEDLEIKTQLFKDLDRIAKPGAILATTTSSMPITQLGEVTSRPESVIGMHFFNPATVMKLVEVVTTSATSADVDQTVLALCAKVKKVAVSCADRSGFIVNALLFPYLNDAVKIVDEGRADIDTVDAAIKEQAGFPMGPFQLLDVVGNDVSLAIQQELHTEFKEAGFAPAAGLEKVVAEGNLGRKTGKGFHTYN
;
A
#
# COMPACT_ATOMS: atom_id res chain seq x y z
N MET A 1 -14.07 -14.08 -40.79
CA MET A 1 -13.59 -13.90 -39.41
C MET A 1 -13.58 -12.41 -39.19
N THR A 2 -14.62 -11.87 -38.56
CA THR A 2 -14.62 -10.48 -38.11
C THR A 2 -13.55 -10.36 -37.04
N ASP A 3 -12.64 -9.41 -37.21
CA ASP A 3 -11.57 -9.12 -36.27
C ASP A 3 -12.21 -8.61 -34.97
N THR A 4 -12.24 -9.48 -33.95
CA THR A 4 -12.93 -9.25 -32.67
C THR A 4 -11.98 -8.70 -31.60
N SER A 5 -10.80 -8.22 -31.97
CA SER A 5 -9.86 -7.62 -30.99
C SER A 5 -10.40 -6.28 -30.51
N ALA A 6 -10.56 -6.12 -29.19
CA ALA A 6 -10.94 -4.85 -28.59
C ALA A 6 -9.87 -3.78 -28.89
N THR A 7 -10.29 -2.53 -29.11
CA THR A 7 -9.36 -1.42 -29.30
C THR A 7 -8.63 -1.09 -27.99
N ASN A 8 -7.46 -0.43 -28.07
CA ASN A 8 -6.72 0.01 -26.87
C ASN A 8 -7.60 0.88 -25.95
N GLU A 9 -8.44 1.74 -26.53
CA GLU A 9 -9.39 2.57 -25.77
C GLU A 9 -10.42 1.71 -25.03
N GLN A 10 -11.00 0.70 -25.71
CA GLN A 10 -11.97 -0.22 -25.10
C GLN A 10 -11.34 -1.01 -23.95
N ILE A 11 -10.14 -1.57 -24.15
CA ILE A 11 -9.39 -2.31 -23.11
C ILE A 11 -9.11 -1.41 -21.91
N SER A 12 -8.65 -0.18 -22.15
CA SER A 12 -8.38 0.78 -21.08
C SER A 12 -9.64 1.14 -20.31
N ARG A 13 -10.74 1.47 -20.98
CA ARG A 13 -12.01 1.82 -20.32
C ARG A 13 -12.54 0.66 -19.48
N GLU A 14 -12.47 -0.54 -20.02
CA GLU A 14 -12.89 -1.76 -19.35
C GLU A 14 -12.15 -2.03 -18.04
N LEU A 15 -10.84 -1.74 -17.98
CA LEU A 15 -10.05 -1.90 -16.76
C LEU A 15 -10.16 -0.73 -15.79
N VAL A 16 -10.22 0.49 -16.33
CA VAL A 16 -10.16 1.70 -15.52
C VAL A 16 -11.52 2.01 -14.90
N LEU A 17 -12.65 1.81 -15.60
CA LEU A 17 -13.97 2.14 -15.04
C LEU A 17 -14.30 1.38 -13.75
N PRO A 18 -14.11 0.04 -13.65
CA PRO A 18 -14.35 -0.68 -12.40
C PRO A 18 -13.42 -0.23 -11.27
N TYR A 19 -12.15 0.06 -11.59
CA TYR A 19 -11.19 0.64 -10.65
C TYR A 19 -11.66 2.00 -10.11
N LEU A 20 -12.12 2.89 -10.98
CA LEU A 20 -12.69 4.19 -10.59
C LEU A 20 -13.93 4.01 -9.72
N ASN A 21 -14.83 3.11 -10.10
CA ASN A 21 -16.04 2.81 -9.34
C ASN A 21 -15.71 2.26 -7.94
N HIS A 22 -14.69 1.42 -7.82
CA HIS A 22 -14.23 0.92 -6.52
C HIS A 22 -13.70 2.05 -5.63
N ALA A 23 -12.94 3.00 -6.19
CA ALA A 23 -12.51 4.19 -5.45
C ALA A 23 -13.69 5.04 -4.96
N VAL A 24 -14.77 5.16 -5.75
CA VAL A 24 -15.99 5.86 -5.30
C VAL A 24 -16.64 5.13 -4.13
N ARG A 25 -16.80 3.81 -4.21
CA ARG A 25 -17.39 3.02 -3.11
C ARG A 25 -16.55 3.11 -1.83
N MET A 26 -15.23 3.15 -2.00
CA MET A 26 -14.31 3.37 -0.89
C MET A 26 -14.57 4.72 -0.22
N PHE A 27 -14.64 5.80 -0.99
CA PHE A 27 -14.98 7.13 -0.46
C PHE A 27 -16.38 7.18 0.17
N GLU A 28 -17.39 6.62 -0.50
CA GLU A 28 -18.78 6.57 -0.07
C GLU A 28 -18.96 5.89 1.29
N SER A 29 -18.16 4.85 1.57
CA SER A 29 -18.21 4.15 2.85
C SER A 29 -17.67 4.96 4.04
N GLY A 30 -17.04 6.11 3.80
CA GLY A 30 -16.36 6.91 4.84
C GLY A 30 -15.03 6.31 5.29
N TYR A 31 -14.52 5.32 4.56
CA TYR A 31 -13.31 4.56 4.86
C TYR A 31 -12.02 5.38 4.78
N ALA A 32 -11.95 6.29 3.80
CA ALA A 32 -10.82 7.18 3.55
C ALA A 32 -11.34 8.46 2.87
N SER A 33 -10.61 9.57 3.04
CA SER A 33 -10.98 10.83 2.38
C SER A 33 -10.67 10.77 0.88
N ALA A 34 -11.34 11.62 0.08
CA ALA A 34 -11.06 11.70 -1.35
C ALA A 34 -9.58 12.04 -1.65
N THR A 35 -9.01 12.96 -0.87
CA THR A 35 -7.60 13.35 -0.97
C THR A 35 -6.65 12.20 -0.64
N ASP A 36 -6.97 11.41 0.39
CA ASP A 36 -6.16 10.26 0.79
C ASP A 36 -6.20 9.15 -0.27
N ILE A 37 -7.39 8.86 -0.82
CA ILE A 37 -7.54 7.88 -1.90
C ILE A 37 -6.72 8.30 -3.13
N ASP A 38 -6.81 9.57 -3.52
CA ASP A 38 -6.07 10.09 -4.65
C ASP A 38 -4.56 10.08 -4.42
N ASN A 39 -4.11 10.52 -3.24
CA ASN A 39 -2.69 10.52 -2.89
C ASN A 39 -2.12 9.11 -2.75
N ALA A 40 -2.91 8.14 -2.27
CA ALA A 40 -2.50 6.75 -2.16
C ALA A 40 -2.12 6.20 -3.55
N MET A 41 -2.97 6.40 -4.55
CA MET A 41 -2.69 5.89 -5.90
C MET A 41 -1.56 6.65 -6.59
N ARG A 42 -1.48 7.98 -6.37
CA ARG A 42 -0.39 8.81 -6.94
C ARG A 42 0.99 8.47 -6.36
N PHE A 43 1.10 8.33 -5.04
CA PHE A 43 2.39 8.12 -4.37
C PHE A 43 2.74 6.65 -4.13
N GLY A 44 1.74 5.76 -4.11
CA GLY A 44 1.90 4.31 -3.98
C GLY A 44 2.15 3.64 -5.33
N CYS A 45 1.39 4.00 -6.37
CA CYS A 45 1.51 3.40 -7.71
C CYS A 45 2.21 4.30 -8.73
N GLY A 46 2.50 5.55 -8.38
CA GLY A 46 3.13 6.51 -9.30
C GLY A 46 2.19 7.04 -10.37
N TYR A 47 0.87 6.97 -10.14
CA TYR A 47 -0.12 7.41 -11.11
C TYR A 47 -0.08 8.95 -11.28
N PRO A 48 -0.32 9.47 -12.50
CA PRO A 48 -0.29 10.91 -12.75
C PRO A 48 -1.35 11.66 -11.94
N GLN A 49 -2.50 11.02 -11.72
CA GLN A 49 -3.66 11.56 -11.03
C GLN A 49 -4.32 10.44 -10.19
N GLY A 50 -5.03 10.85 -9.14
CA GLY A 50 -5.81 9.92 -8.32
C GLY A 50 -7.16 9.60 -8.95
N PRO A 51 -7.78 8.47 -8.61
CA PRO A 51 -9.00 8.00 -9.27
C PRO A 51 -10.17 8.98 -9.17
N LEU A 52 -10.39 9.65 -8.04
CA LEU A 52 -11.53 10.54 -7.89
C LEU A 52 -11.35 11.82 -8.69
N ALA A 53 -10.14 12.40 -8.69
CA ALA A 53 -9.82 13.51 -9.59
C ALA A 53 -9.89 13.11 -11.08
N THR A 54 -9.53 11.87 -11.43
CA THR A 54 -9.71 11.34 -12.80
C THR A 54 -11.20 11.26 -13.19
N ILE A 55 -12.09 10.90 -12.27
CA ILE A 55 -13.54 10.95 -12.53
C ILE A 55 -14.00 12.39 -12.76
N ASP A 56 -13.53 13.34 -11.95
CA ASP A 56 -13.86 14.76 -12.13
C ASP A 56 -13.39 15.30 -13.49
N GLU A 57 -12.25 14.82 -14.00
CA GLU A 57 -11.73 15.18 -15.33
C GLU A 57 -12.52 14.55 -16.48
N ILE A 58 -12.88 13.27 -16.37
CA ILE A 58 -13.72 12.59 -17.38
C ILE A 58 -15.15 13.15 -17.37
N GLY A 59 -15.66 13.49 -16.19
CA GLY A 59 -17.03 13.90 -15.94
C GLY A 59 -17.83 12.79 -15.25
N VAL A 60 -18.35 13.11 -14.07
CA VAL A 60 -19.14 12.20 -13.22
C VAL A 60 -20.29 11.53 -13.99
N GLN A 61 -21.05 12.31 -14.77
CA GLN A 61 -22.18 11.80 -15.54
C GLN A 61 -21.72 10.78 -16.60
N GLN A 62 -20.62 11.07 -17.29
CA GLN A 62 -20.06 10.17 -18.29
C GLN A 62 -19.61 8.85 -17.67
N VAL A 63 -18.85 8.91 -16.57
CA VAL A 63 -18.38 7.69 -15.87
C VAL A 63 -19.57 6.85 -15.39
N ARG A 64 -20.60 7.49 -14.83
CA ARG A 64 -21.84 6.82 -14.41
C ARG A 64 -22.50 6.10 -15.59
N ASP A 65 -22.71 6.79 -16.71
CA ASP A 65 -23.38 6.24 -17.89
C ASP A 65 -22.60 5.07 -18.50
N GLU A 66 -21.26 5.18 -18.59
CA GLU A 66 -20.39 4.11 -19.08
C GLU A 66 -20.40 2.87 -18.17
N LEU A 67 -20.38 3.07 -16.84
CA LEU A 67 -20.54 1.97 -15.87
C LEU A 67 -21.92 1.30 -15.97
N ALA A 68 -22.99 2.09 -16.14
CA ALA A 68 -24.34 1.54 -16.28
C ALA A 68 -24.50 0.69 -17.54
N ALA A 69 -23.90 1.12 -18.66
CA ALA A 69 -23.83 0.33 -19.88
C ALA A 69 -23.08 -0.98 -19.66
N ARG A 70 -21.88 -0.91 -19.05
CA ARG A 70 -21.07 -2.09 -18.74
C ARG A 70 -21.77 -3.06 -17.78
N PHE A 71 -22.46 -2.56 -16.77
CA PHE A 71 -23.24 -3.39 -15.85
C PHE A 71 -24.37 -4.12 -16.58
N SER A 72 -25.04 -3.46 -17.52
CA SER A 72 -26.11 -4.05 -18.32
C SER A 72 -25.62 -5.20 -19.20
N GLU A 73 -24.36 -5.15 -19.65
CA GLU A 73 -23.74 -6.19 -20.47
C GLU A 73 -23.20 -7.36 -19.64
N SER A 74 -22.52 -7.06 -18.53
CA SER A 74 -21.78 -8.04 -17.74
C SER A 74 -22.58 -8.69 -16.61
N GLY A 75 -23.54 -7.96 -16.02
CA GLY A 75 -24.22 -8.36 -14.80
C GLY A 75 -23.34 -8.40 -13.54
N ASP A 76 -22.06 -7.97 -13.62
CA ASP A 76 -21.15 -7.96 -12.48
C ASP A 76 -21.45 -6.78 -11.55
N ASN A 77 -21.72 -7.06 -10.28
CA ASN A 77 -22.00 -6.04 -9.28
C ASN A 77 -20.86 -5.02 -9.12
N LEU A 78 -19.61 -5.34 -9.45
CA LEU A 78 -18.51 -4.38 -9.45
C LEU A 78 -18.64 -3.31 -10.55
N HIS A 79 -19.36 -3.60 -11.62
CA HIS A 79 -19.63 -2.65 -12.70
C HIS A 79 -20.85 -1.77 -12.45
N LYS A 80 -21.73 -2.13 -11.50
CA LYS A 80 -22.88 -1.29 -11.13
C LYS A 80 -22.37 0.07 -10.63
N PRO A 81 -22.81 1.22 -11.18
CA PRO A 81 -22.42 2.53 -10.66
C PRO A 81 -22.64 2.64 -9.15
N ALA A 82 -21.67 3.19 -8.43
CA ALA A 82 -21.82 3.52 -7.02
C ALA A 82 -22.98 4.51 -6.81
N ASP A 83 -23.68 4.40 -5.67
CA ASP A 83 -24.86 5.24 -5.41
C ASP A 83 -24.46 6.73 -5.32
N LEU A 84 -23.25 7.02 -4.83
CA LEU A 84 -22.67 8.36 -4.84
C LEU A 84 -22.44 8.93 -6.26
N LEU A 85 -22.07 8.11 -7.24
CA LEU A 85 -21.97 8.59 -8.63
C LEU A 85 -23.33 9.02 -9.17
N GLU A 86 -24.39 8.25 -8.87
CA GLU A 86 -25.76 8.61 -9.26
C GLU A 86 -26.19 9.94 -8.62
N LYS A 87 -25.89 10.12 -7.34
CA LYS A 87 -26.18 11.36 -6.61
C LYS A 87 -25.45 12.56 -7.20
N LEU A 88 -24.13 12.47 -7.37
CA LEU A 88 -23.31 13.57 -7.90
C LEU A 88 -23.71 13.92 -9.34
N ALA A 89 -24.02 12.93 -10.17
CA ALA A 89 -24.52 13.14 -11.53
C ALA A 89 -25.88 13.87 -11.54
N ALA A 90 -26.79 13.51 -10.64
CA ALA A 90 -28.09 14.17 -10.51
C ALA A 90 -27.98 15.61 -9.99
N GLU A 91 -27.03 15.88 -9.10
CA GLU A 91 -26.79 17.20 -8.51
C GLU A 91 -25.90 18.10 -9.38
N GLY A 92 -25.20 17.55 -10.38
CA GLY A 92 -24.22 18.28 -11.19
C GLY A 92 -22.98 18.69 -10.39
N THR A 93 -22.61 17.92 -9.38
CA THR A 93 -21.49 18.16 -8.46
C THR A 93 -20.33 17.19 -8.69
N THR A 94 -19.18 17.47 -8.09
CA THR A 94 -17.92 16.72 -8.27
C THR A 94 -17.30 16.32 -6.93
N PHE A 95 -16.33 15.41 -6.94
CA PHE A 95 -15.61 15.04 -5.71
C PHE A 95 -14.82 16.23 -5.13
N ALA A 96 -14.24 17.06 -6.00
CA ALA A 96 -13.56 18.30 -5.60
C ALA A 96 -14.49 19.31 -4.90
N SER A 97 -15.78 19.35 -5.26
CA SER A 97 -16.74 20.28 -4.65
C SER A 97 -17.06 19.97 -3.18
N GLY A 98 -16.94 18.70 -2.77
CA GLY A 98 -17.07 18.27 -1.37
C GLY A 98 -15.80 18.38 -0.55
N ALA A 99 -14.62 18.41 -1.20
CA ALA A 99 -13.32 18.51 -0.54
C ALA A 99 -12.97 19.95 -0.07
N ALA A 100 -13.67 20.96 -0.58
CA ALA A 100 -13.40 22.39 -0.32
C ALA A 100 -13.79 22.90 1.09
N GLY A 101 -14.05 22.00 2.05
CA GLY A 101 -14.73 22.32 3.31
C GLY A 101 -13.96 22.11 4.62
N ALA A 102 -12.71 21.67 4.60
CA ALA A 102 -11.95 21.47 5.84
C ALA A 102 -10.52 21.98 5.70
N ASP A 103 -10.25 23.17 6.22
CA ASP A 103 -8.92 23.55 6.70
C ASP A 103 -8.57 22.64 7.89
N ALA A 104 -8.28 21.36 7.62
CA ALA A 104 -7.81 20.44 8.63
C ALA A 104 -6.45 20.95 9.12
N GLU A 105 -6.34 21.22 10.42
CA GLU A 105 -5.07 21.60 11.02
C GLU A 105 -4.02 20.52 10.70
N ALA A 106 -2.81 20.96 10.36
CA ALA A 106 -1.72 20.05 10.07
C ALA A 106 -1.49 19.07 11.24
N PRO A 107 -1.26 17.77 10.98
CA PRO A 107 -1.04 16.79 12.04
C PRO A 107 0.09 17.22 12.99
N GLN A 108 -0.10 16.96 14.28
CA GLN A 108 0.82 17.36 15.35
C GLN A 108 1.39 16.14 16.06
N LEU A 109 2.65 16.24 16.49
CA LEU A 109 3.22 15.27 17.43
C LEU A 109 2.58 15.46 18.81
N LYS A 110 1.65 14.57 19.16
CA LYS A 110 1.03 14.52 20.50
C LYS A 110 1.83 13.66 21.47
N HIS A 111 2.59 12.70 20.94
CA HIS A 111 3.60 11.94 21.66
C HIS A 111 5.00 12.39 21.21
N GLU A 112 5.92 12.56 22.16
CA GLU A 112 7.32 12.81 21.84
C GLU A 112 7.97 11.53 21.32
N ILE A 113 8.56 11.59 20.12
CA ILE A 113 9.29 10.48 19.51
C ILE A 113 10.75 10.91 19.35
N THR A 114 11.64 10.19 20.03
CA THR A 114 13.09 10.37 19.97
C THR A 114 13.80 9.09 19.54
N LYS A 115 13.25 7.94 19.96
CA LYS A 115 13.82 6.61 19.74
C LYS A 115 12.80 5.67 19.13
N VAL A 116 13.18 5.00 18.05
CA VAL A 116 12.32 4.10 17.28
C VAL A 116 12.83 2.67 17.37
N GLY A 117 11.95 1.75 17.72
CA GLY A 117 12.15 0.31 17.64
C GLY A 117 11.73 -0.24 16.28
N VAL A 118 12.49 -1.17 15.71
CA VAL A 118 12.07 -1.95 14.53
C VAL A 118 12.25 -3.44 14.80
N VAL A 119 11.20 -4.24 14.64
CA VAL A 119 11.31 -5.69 14.80
C VAL A 119 11.32 -6.35 13.43
N GLY A 120 12.45 -6.96 13.07
CA GLY A 120 12.64 -7.56 11.75
C GLY A 120 13.99 -7.18 11.13
N THR A 121 14.44 -8.00 10.18
CA THR A 121 15.74 -7.82 9.49
C THR A 121 15.64 -8.03 7.98
N GLY A 122 14.41 -8.13 7.45
CA GLY A 122 14.15 -8.23 6.02
C GLY A 122 14.37 -6.89 5.31
N THR A 123 14.12 -6.86 4.00
CA THR A 123 14.25 -5.67 3.15
C THR A 123 13.41 -4.50 3.66
N MET A 124 12.14 -4.77 4.03
CA MET A 124 11.24 -3.74 4.55
C MET A 124 11.75 -3.16 5.87
N ALA A 125 12.06 -4.04 6.84
CA ALA A 125 12.62 -3.64 8.13
C ALA A 125 13.90 -2.80 7.96
N SER A 126 14.84 -3.25 7.13
CA SER A 126 16.09 -2.53 6.86
C SER A 126 15.84 -1.14 6.25
N GLY A 127 14.87 -1.04 5.34
CA GLY A 127 14.45 0.24 4.77
C GLY A 127 13.81 1.17 5.79
N ILE A 128 12.95 0.66 6.68
CA ILE A 128 12.33 1.43 7.76
C ILE A 128 13.38 1.94 8.75
N VAL A 129 14.31 1.06 9.17
CA VAL A 129 15.47 1.45 10.02
C VAL A 129 16.22 2.61 9.37
N GLN A 130 16.54 2.50 8.08
CA GLN A 130 17.23 3.57 7.35
C GLN A 130 16.41 4.87 7.32
N VAL A 131 15.11 4.80 7.02
CA VAL A 131 14.23 5.98 6.92
C VAL A 131 14.23 6.78 8.22
N PHE A 132 14.08 6.11 9.37
CA PHE A 132 14.10 6.78 10.66
C PHE A 132 15.50 7.31 11.04
N ALA A 133 16.55 6.51 10.84
CA ALA A 133 17.92 6.95 11.15
C ALA A 133 18.34 8.16 10.29
N GLN A 134 17.99 8.17 8.99
CA GLN A 134 18.23 9.32 8.10
C GLN A 134 17.45 10.57 8.48
N ALA A 135 16.31 10.42 9.15
CA ALA A 135 15.53 11.54 9.68
C ALA A 135 16.04 12.02 11.05
N GLY A 136 17.07 11.37 11.61
CA GLY A 136 17.74 11.81 12.83
C GLY A 136 17.26 11.12 14.12
N TYR A 137 16.47 10.06 14.01
CA TYR A 137 16.02 9.27 15.17
C TYR A 137 17.05 8.20 15.54
N ASP A 138 17.19 7.94 16.84
CA ASP A 138 17.95 6.77 17.30
C ASP A 138 17.11 5.51 17.08
N VAL A 139 17.70 4.49 16.45
CA VAL A 139 16.95 3.30 16.03
C VAL A 139 17.51 2.05 16.70
N VAL A 140 16.68 1.38 17.48
CA VAL A 140 16.94 0.03 17.98
C VAL A 140 16.25 -0.96 17.06
N PHE A 141 16.99 -1.90 16.46
CA PHE A 141 16.38 -2.93 15.62
C PHE A 141 16.71 -4.34 16.10
N VAL A 142 15.70 -5.19 16.11
CA VAL A 142 15.78 -6.54 16.71
C VAL A 142 15.80 -7.60 15.62
N GLY A 143 16.89 -8.39 15.61
CA GLY A 143 17.09 -9.54 14.74
C GLY A 143 17.09 -10.87 15.51
N ARG A 144 17.01 -11.99 14.79
CA ARG A 144 17.10 -13.33 15.38
C ARG A 144 18.54 -13.79 15.67
N GLY A 145 19.54 -13.03 15.24
CA GLY A 145 20.95 -13.36 15.38
C GLY A 145 21.86 -12.25 14.87
N GLU A 146 23.12 -12.30 15.29
CA GLU A 146 24.15 -11.30 14.95
C GLU A 146 24.41 -11.20 13.44
N ASP A 147 24.28 -12.31 12.71
CA ASP A 147 24.40 -12.35 11.24
C ASP A 147 23.33 -11.49 10.57
N LYS A 148 22.09 -11.55 11.08
CA LYS A 148 20.97 -10.75 10.58
C LYS A 148 21.14 -9.27 10.92
N ILE A 149 21.65 -8.98 12.11
CA ILE A 149 21.93 -7.61 12.54
C ILE A 149 22.99 -6.98 11.63
N ALA A 150 24.11 -7.68 11.43
CA ALA A 150 25.15 -7.23 10.51
C ALA A 150 24.63 -7.05 9.08
N GLY A 151 23.71 -7.92 8.63
CA GLY A 151 23.05 -7.82 7.34
C GLY A 151 22.25 -6.52 7.16
N VAL A 152 21.51 -6.08 8.18
CA VAL A 152 20.79 -4.79 8.15
C VAL A 152 21.78 -3.63 8.04
N VAL A 153 22.83 -3.61 8.88
CA VAL A 153 23.83 -2.54 8.85
C VAL A 153 24.52 -2.47 7.48
N ALA A 154 24.91 -3.61 6.92
CA ALA A 154 25.55 -3.69 5.61
C ALA A 154 24.61 -3.24 4.47
N PHE A 155 23.32 -3.58 4.55
CA PHE A 155 22.31 -3.11 3.59
C PHE A 155 22.23 -1.58 3.59
N ILE A 156 22.14 -0.98 4.78
CA ILE A 156 22.02 0.46 4.96
C ILE A 156 23.31 1.17 4.53
N GLU A 157 24.47 0.70 4.98
CA GLU A 157 25.77 1.26 4.62
C GLU A 157 25.96 1.28 3.09
N LYS A 158 25.63 0.18 2.42
CA LYS A 158 25.67 0.09 0.95
C LYS A 158 24.71 1.05 0.27
N GLY A 159 23.49 1.18 0.81
CA GLY A 159 22.48 2.11 0.31
C GLY A 159 22.95 3.58 0.41
N LEU A 160 23.49 3.96 1.57
CA LEU A 160 24.04 5.29 1.82
C LEU A 160 25.30 5.56 0.97
N GLY A 161 26.19 4.57 0.82
CA GLY A 161 27.38 4.69 -0.03
C GLY A 161 27.04 5.04 -1.48
N ARG A 162 25.99 4.42 -2.04
CA ARG A 162 25.49 4.78 -3.38
C ARG A 162 24.94 6.21 -3.47
N LEU A 163 24.42 6.76 -2.37
CA LEU A 163 23.98 8.16 -2.34
C LEU A 163 25.18 9.11 -2.29
N VAL A 164 26.23 8.75 -1.55
CA VAL A 164 27.50 9.50 -1.52
C VAL A 164 28.17 9.51 -2.89
N GLU A 165 28.29 8.35 -3.55
CA GLU A 165 28.83 8.24 -4.92
C GLU A 165 28.06 9.11 -5.93
N LYS A 166 26.75 9.29 -5.71
CA LYS A 166 25.88 10.13 -6.54
C LYS A 166 25.86 11.62 -6.11
N GLY A 167 26.64 12.01 -5.11
CA GLY A 167 26.69 13.37 -4.58
C GLY A 167 25.39 13.81 -3.89
N LYS A 168 24.53 12.88 -3.46
CA LYS A 168 23.26 13.16 -2.78
C LYS A 168 23.37 13.17 -1.26
N LEU A 169 24.51 12.76 -0.73
CA LEU A 169 24.82 12.65 0.70
C LEU A 169 26.34 12.85 0.86
N ASP A 170 26.81 13.38 1.99
CA ASP A 170 28.24 13.40 2.33
C ASP A 170 28.60 12.26 3.31
N GLU A 171 29.91 12.01 3.46
CA GLU A 171 30.42 10.93 4.33
C GLU A 171 30.12 11.19 5.82
N ASP A 172 30.11 12.45 6.26
CA ASP A 172 29.80 12.81 7.65
C ASP A 172 28.35 12.50 8.00
N THR A 173 27.41 12.80 7.09
CA THR A 173 25.99 12.47 7.24
C THR A 173 25.80 10.97 7.19
N LYS A 174 26.50 10.25 6.29
CA LYS A 174 26.48 8.77 6.29
C LYS A 174 26.93 8.21 7.63
N ALA A 175 28.05 8.69 8.18
CA ALA A 175 28.56 8.26 9.48
C ALA A 175 27.58 8.58 10.62
N ALA A 176 26.95 9.75 10.59
CA ALA A 176 25.93 10.14 11.58
C ALA A 176 24.71 9.21 11.54
N VAL A 177 24.23 8.83 10.35
CA VAL A 177 23.10 7.89 10.21
C VAL A 177 23.47 6.50 10.76
N LEU A 178 24.66 6.00 10.43
CA LEU A 178 25.13 4.71 10.94
C LEU A 178 25.33 4.74 12.47
N GLY A 179 25.78 5.87 13.02
CA GLY A 179 25.95 6.06 14.46
C GLY A 179 24.65 6.03 15.27
N ARG A 180 23.48 6.11 14.63
CA ARG A 180 22.16 6.01 15.27
C ARG A 180 21.62 4.58 15.36
N LEU A 181 22.31 3.63 14.75
CA LEU A 181 21.84 2.25 14.64
C LEU A 181 22.32 1.42 15.83
N THR A 182 21.38 0.86 16.59
CA THR A 182 21.66 -0.10 17.66
C THR A 182 20.97 -1.42 17.33
N GLY A 183 21.75 -2.41 16.89
CA GLY A 183 21.25 -3.77 16.66
C GLY A 183 21.17 -4.56 17.95
N SER A 184 20.11 -5.36 18.12
CA SER A 184 19.96 -6.27 19.26
C SER A 184 19.35 -7.61 18.86
N THR A 185 19.67 -8.67 19.61
CA THR A 185 19.00 -9.97 19.55
C THR A 185 17.91 -10.13 20.61
N SER A 186 17.74 -9.15 21.51
CA SER A 186 16.77 -9.16 22.60
C SER A 186 15.64 -8.18 22.34
N ARG A 187 14.40 -8.64 22.46
CA ARG A 187 13.22 -7.77 22.40
C ARG A 187 13.13 -6.82 23.59
N GLU A 188 13.71 -7.19 24.73
CA GLU A 188 13.69 -6.36 25.95
C GLU A 188 14.43 -5.02 25.76
N ASP A 189 15.33 -4.92 24.78
CA ASP A 189 16.03 -3.67 24.46
C ASP A 189 15.11 -2.62 23.80
N LEU A 190 13.86 -3.01 23.49
CA LEU A 190 12.80 -2.11 23.04
C LEU A 190 12.06 -1.43 24.19
N ALA A 191 12.37 -1.72 25.46
CA ALA A 191 11.61 -1.21 26.61
C ALA A 191 11.55 0.32 26.68
N ASP A 192 12.56 1.01 26.16
CA ASP A 192 12.69 2.48 26.24
C ASP A 192 12.37 3.22 24.92
N VAL A 193 11.89 2.53 23.88
CA VAL A 193 11.55 3.19 22.61
C VAL A 193 10.17 3.87 22.66
N ASP A 194 9.98 4.94 21.90
CA ASP A 194 8.73 5.71 21.86
C ASP A 194 7.73 5.17 20.82
N LEU A 195 8.25 4.52 19.78
CA LEU A 195 7.50 3.88 18.71
C LEU A 195 8.18 2.55 18.37
N VAL A 196 7.42 1.46 18.25
CA VAL A 196 7.88 0.20 17.65
C VAL A 196 7.21 0.02 16.30
N VAL A 197 7.97 -0.33 15.26
CA VAL A 197 7.44 -0.75 13.95
C VAL A 197 7.77 -2.22 13.73
N GLU A 198 6.74 -3.05 13.75
CA GLU A 198 6.83 -4.46 13.42
C GLU A 198 6.93 -4.66 11.90
N ALA A 199 7.96 -5.39 11.45
CA ALA A 199 8.24 -5.73 10.06
C ALA A 199 8.84 -7.15 9.94
N ILE A 200 8.17 -8.13 10.54
CA ILE A 200 8.49 -9.55 10.49
C ILE A 200 7.66 -10.27 9.42
N ALA A 201 7.65 -11.60 9.45
CA ALA A 201 6.88 -12.42 8.51
C ALA A 201 5.38 -12.08 8.58
N GLU A 202 4.74 -12.13 7.41
CA GLU A 202 3.30 -11.89 7.24
C GLU A 202 2.52 -13.13 7.70
N ASP A 203 2.56 -13.39 9.00
CA ASP A 203 1.85 -14.47 9.69
C ASP A 203 1.16 -13.91 10.95
N LEU A 204 -0.16 -14.12 11.04
CA LEU A 204 -0.99 -13.53 12.07
C LEU A 204 -0.63 -14.08 13.46
N GLU A 205 -0.39 -15.38 13.60
CA GLU A 205 -0.06 -15.99 14.89
C GLU A 205 1.28 -15.45 15.41
N ILE A 206 2.27 -15.35 14.53
CA ILE A 206 3.59 -14.81 14.89
C ILE A 206 3.49 -13.32 15.27
N LYS A 207 2.72 -12.51 14.53
CA LYS A 207 2.52 -11.08 14.85
C LYS A 207 1.72 -10.91 16.15
N THR A 208 0.66 -11.68 16.36
CA THR A 208 -0.11 -11.68 17.60
C THR A 208 0.77 -11.97 18.81
N GLN A 209 1.65 -12.98 18.72
CA GLN A 209 2.59 -13.26 19.82
C GLN A 209 3.58 -12.11 20.04
N LEU A 210 4.06 -11.49 18.98
CA LEU A 210 4.94 -10.33 19.08
C LEU A 210 4.23 -9.13 19.73
N PHE A 211 2.99 -8.83 19.36
CA PHE A 211 2.24 -7.71 19.97
C PHE A 211 1.96 -7.93 21.46
N LYS A 212 1.72 -9.17 21.91
CA LYS A 212 1.66 -9.51 23.34
C LYS A 212 2.99 -9.24 24.06
N ASP A 213 4.11 -9.60 23.42
CA ASP A 213 5.44 -9.34 23.98
C ASP A 213 5.72 -7.84 24.06
N LEU A 214 5.41 -7.09 22.98
CA LEU A 214 5.61 -5.65 22.91
C LEU A 214 4.75 -4.90 23.94
N ASP A 215 3.51 -5.33 24.18
CA ASP A 215 2.66 -4.71 25.21
C ASP A 215 3.26 -4.83 26.62
N ARG A 216 3.90 -5.96 26.91
CA ARG A 216 4.62 -6.20 28.17
C ARG A 216 5.93 -5.41 28.26
N ILE A 217 6.66 -5.31 27.15
CA ILE A 217 8.03 -4.76 27.11
C ILE A 217 8.02 -3.23 27.03
N ALA A 218 7.20 -2.66 26.15
CA ALA A 218 7.25 -1.25 25.81
C ALA A 218 6.76 -0.37 26.96
N LYS A 219 7.49 0.72 27.23
CA LYS A 219 7.12 1.70 28.25
C LYS A 219 5.69 2.25 28.05
N PRO A 220 5.05 2.74 29.12
CA PRO A 220 3.77 3.45 28.99
C PRO A 220 3.86 4.61 27.99
N GLY A 221 2.84 4.77 27.16
CA GLY A 221 2.77 5.82 26.14
C GLY A 221 3.51 5.53 24.83
N ALA A 222 4.24 4.41 24.73
CA ALA A 222 4.85 3.97 23.48
C ALA A 222 3.80 3.48 22.47
N ILE A 223 3.99 3.83 21.20
CA ILE A 223 3.13 3.45 20.08
C ILE A 223 3.60 2.12 19.50
N LEU A 224 2.66 1.20 19.22
CA LEU A 224 2.93 -0.10 18.61
C LEU A 224 2.36 -0.12 17.19
N ALA A 225 3.24 -0.02 16.20
CA ALA A 225 2.89 -0.01 14.79
C ALA A 225 3.26 -1.32 14.09
N THR A 226 2.54 -1.65 13.01
CA THR A 226 2.90 -2.74 12.08
C THR A 226 2.92 -2.23 10.64
N THR A 227 3.85 -2.74 9.83
CA THR A 227 3.89 -2.50 8.37
C THR A 227 3.24 -3.62 7.55
N THR A 228 2.33 -4.40 8.14
CA THR A 228 1.52 -5.38 7.38
C THR A 228 0.85 -4.74 6.16
N SER A 229 0.59 -5.54 5.12
CA SER A 229 -0.02 -5.07 3.87
C SER A 229 -1.51 -5.41 3.75
N SER A 230 -2.02 -6.30 4.61
CA SER A 230 -3.40 -6.77 4.55
C SER A 230 -3.95 -7.38 5.84
N MET A 231 -3.16 -7.54 6.91
CA MET A 231 -3.67 -8.15 8.15
C MET A 231 -4.50 -7.16 8.97
N PRO A 232 -5.55 -7.64 9.66
CA PRO A 232 -6.38 -6.79 10.51
C PRO A 232 -5.59 -6.20 11.68
N ILE A 233 -5.45 -4.87 11.72
CA ILE A 233 -4.81 -4.13 12.82
C ILE A 233 -5.60 -4.33 14.12
N THR A 234 -6.93 -4.43 14.02
CA THR A 234 -7.84 -4.65 15.14
C THR A 234 -7.46 -5.91 15.94
N GLN A 235 -7.14 -7.02 15.27
CA GLN A 235 -6.77 -8.26 15.94
C GLN A 235 -5.42 -8.16 16.67
N LEU A 236 -4.50 -7.33 16.17
CA LEU A 236 -3.24 -7.04 16.84
C LEU A 236 -3.45 -6.12 18.05
N GLY A 237 -4.41 -5.19 17.98
CA GLY A 237 -4.82 -4.34 19.09
C GLY A 237 -5.45 -5.11 20.24
N GLU A 238 -6.39 -6.01 19.93
CA GLU A 238 -7.19 -6.79 20.90
C GLU A 238 -6.36 -7.68 21.84
N VAL A 239 -5.13 -8.03 21.45
CA VAL A 239 -4.24 -8.86 22.27
C VAL A 239 -3.32 -8.06 23.19
N THR A 240 -3.45 -6.73 23.19
CA THR A 240 -2.70 -5.82 24.04
C THR A 240 -3.59 -5.19 25.11
N SER A 241 -2.98 -4.68 26.18
CA SER A 241 -3.66 -3.85 27.18
C SER A 241 -3.81 -2.38 26.78
N ARG A 242 -3.33 -1.99 25.58
CA ARG A 242 -3.28 -0.62 25.05
C ARG A 242 -3.76 -0.53 23.58
N PRO A 243 -4.92 -1.07 23.20
CA PRO A 243 -5.36 -1.05 21.80
C PRO A 243 -5.43 0.37 21.21
N GLU A 244 -5.59 1.39 22.03
CA GLU A 244 -5.54 2.81 21.65
C GLU A 244 -4.17 3.32 21.20
N SER A 245 -3.11 2.55 21.49
CA SER A 245 -1.72 2.79 21.08
C SER A 245 -1.27 1.89 19.93
N VAL A 246 -2.17 1.09 19.34
CA VAL A 246 -1.89 0.21 18.21
C VAL A 246 -2.38 0.83 16.90
N ILE A 247 -1.54 0.79 15.86
CA ILE A 247 -1.82 1.44 14.58
C ILE A 247 -1.12 0.72 13.40
N GLY A 248 -1.70 0.78 12.20
CA GLY A 248 -1.01 0.36 10.98
C GLY A 248 -0.16 1.50 10.41
N MET A 249 1.05 1.18 9.95
CA MET A 249 1.97 2.12 9.33
C MET A 249 2.62 1.42 8.13
N HIS A 250 1.82 1.22 7.08
CA HIS A 250 2.18 0.38 5.93
C HIS A 250 3.12 1.14 4.99
N PHE A 251 4.38 0.73 4.98
CA PHE A 251 5.40 1.22 4.05
C PHE A 251 5.39 0.44 2.74
N PHE A 252 5.72 1.14 1.65
CA PHE A 252 5.82 0.55 0.33
C PHE A 252 7.26 0.21 -0.03
N ASN A 253 7.48 -0.95 -0.64
CA ASN A 253 8.82 -1.42 -0.99
C ASN A 253 9.31 -0.78 -2.31
N PRO A 254 10.54 -0.24 -2.38
CA PRO A 254 11.51 -0.04 -1.30
C PRO A 254 11.17 1.16 -0.41
N ALA A 255 11.16 0.97 0.92
CA ALA A 255 10.75 2.00 1.89
C ALA A 255 11.61 3.27 1.82
N THR A 256 12.85 3.20 1.35
CA THR A 256 13.74 4.36 1.22
C THR A 256 13.44 5.22 -0.02
N VAL A 257 12.70 4.69 -0.99
CA VAL A 257 12.39 5.33 -2.27
C VAL A 257 10.92 5.74 -2.34
N MET A 258 10.01 4.84 -1.95
CA MET A 258 8.58 5.07 -2.02
C MET A 258 8.17 6.17 -1.05
N LYS A 259 7.32 7.10 -1.50
CA LYS A 259 6.91 8.27 -0.70
C LYS A 259 5.74 7.97 0.21
N LEU A 260 4.88 7.03 -0.15
CA LEU A 260 3.65 6.75 0.56
C LEU A 260 3.89 5.93 1.84
N VAL A 261 3.09 6.25 2.87
CA VAL A 261 2.78 5.39 4.00
C VAL A 261 1.26 5.41 4.19
N GLU A 262 0.61 4.26 4.28
CA GLU A 262 -0.80 4.20 4.71
C GLU A 262 -0.84 4.11 6.25
N VAL A 263 -1.50 5.08 6.87
CA VAL A 263 -1.72 5.15 8.31
C VAL A 263 -3.12 4.60 8.58
N VAL A 264 -3.16 3.44 9.23
CA VAL A 264 -4.38 2.63 9.33
C VAL A 264 -4.86 2.63 10.78
N THR A 265 -6.06 3.16 11.00
CA THR A 265 -6.65 3.26 12.33
C THR A 265 -7.75 2.24 12.55
N THR A 266 -7.84 1.75 13.79
CA THR A 266 -8.97 0.97 14.26
C THR A 266 -9.94 1.88 15.01
N SER A 267 -11.13 1.38 15.38
CA SER A 267 -12.04 2.12 16.25
C SER A 267 -11.48 2.37 17.66
N ALA A 268 -10.45 1.62 18.07
CA ALA A 268 -9.79 1.79 19.37
C ALA A 268 -8.62 2.77 19.31
N THR A 269 -7.94 2.89 18.16
CA THR A 269 -6.75 3.74 17.99
C THR A 269 -7.07 5.19 18.37
N SER A 270 -6.27 5.78 19.27
CA SER A 270 -6.52 7.14 19.74
C SER A 270 -6.18 8.18 18.68
N ALA A 271 -6.91 9.31 18.70
CA ALA A 271 -6.64 10.43 17.82
C ALA A 271 -5.23 11.02 18.01
N ASP A 272 -4.69 10.99 19.23
CA ASP A 272 -3.33 11.47 19.51
C ASP A 272 -2.26 10.60 18.86
N VAL A 273 -2.47 9.28 18.81
CA VAL A 273 -1.59 8.32 18.13
C VAL A 273 -1.66 8.51 16.62
N ASP A 274 -2.86 8.64 16.06
CA ASP A 274 -3.05 8.95 14.63
C ASP A 274 -2.33 10.26 14.24
N GLN A 275 -2.60 11.36 14.94
CA GLN A 275 -1.94 12.64 14.67
C GLN A 275 -0.41 12.56 14.79
N THR A 276 0.09 11.84 15.81
CA THR A 276 1.53 11.66 15.99
C THR A 276 2.15 10.91 14.81
N VAL A 277 1.53 9.82 14.36
CA VAL A 277 2.06 9.00 13.25
C VAL A 277 1.99 9.76 11.93
N LEU A 278 0.91 10.50 11.66
CA LEU A 278 0.80 11.38 10.50
C LEU A 278 1.90 12.46 10.49
N ALA A 279 2.11 13.13 11.62
CA ALA A 279 3.17 14.14 11.76
C ALA A 279 4.57 13.53 11.63
N LEU A 280 4.76 12.31 12.14
CA LEU A 280 6.02 11.58 12.05
C LEU A 280 6.33 11.20 10.60
N CYS A 281 5.34 10.73 9.83
CA CYS A 281 5.48 10.47 8.39
C CYS A 281 6.00 11.70 7.64
N ALA A 282 5.44 12.88 7.91
CA ALA A 282 5.92 14.13 7.32
C ALA A 282 7.38 14.43 7.71
N LYS A 283 7.76 14.24 8.98
CA LYS A 283 9.15 14.40 9.44
C LYS A 283 10.14 13.47 8.74
N VAL A 284 9.73 12.23 8.46
CA VAL A 284 10.54 11.27 7.69
C VAL A 284 10.38 11.42 6.17
N LYS A 285 9.80 12.54 5.71
CA LYS A 285 9.60 12.91 4.29
C LYS A 285 8.74 11.91 3.52
N LYS A 286 7.78 11.29 4.21
CA LYS A 286 6.71 10.47 3.64
C LYS A 286 5.43 11.28 3.49
N VAL A 287 4.62 10.89 2.53
CA VAL A 287 3.23 11.32 2.39
C VAL A 287 2.40 10.26 3.09
N ALA A 288 1.76 10.64 4.19
CA ALA A 288 0.80 9.77 4.84
C ALA A 288 -0.57 9.92 4.20
N VAL A 289 -1.30 8.82 4.11
CA VAL A 289 -2.72 8.78 3.79
C VAL A 289 -3.44 8.00 4.87
N SER A 290 -4.61 8.48 5.30
CA SER A 290 -5.38 7.86 6.38
C SER A 290 -6.47 6.94 5.84
N CYS A 291 -6.64 5.80 6.49
CA CYS A 291 -7.77 4.90 6.22
C CYS A 291 -8.13 4.03 7.43
N ALA A 292 -9.32 3.46 7.41
CA ALA A 292 -9.74 2.48 8.42
C ALA A 292 -9.10 1.10 8.19
N ASP A 293 -9.13 0.26 9.22
CA ASP A 293 -8.67 -1.13 9.18
C ASP A 293 -9.56 -2.02 8.29
N ARG A 294 -9.00 -2.48 7.16
CA ARG A 294 -9.64 -3.32 6.14
C ARG A 294 -8.58 -3.98 5.27
N SER A 295 -8.80 -5.20 4.75
CA SER A 295 -7.80 -5.84 3.89
C SER A 295 -7.49 -5.02 2.64
N GLY A 296 -6.18 -4.90 2.38
CA GLY A 296 -5.60 -4.16 1.27
C GLY A 296 -5.58 -2.64 1.43
N PHE A 297 -6.05 -2.12 2.55
CA PHE A 297 -6.10 -0.70 2.86
C PHE A 297 -6.70 0.15 1.71
N ILE A 298 -5.97 1.13 1.18
CA ILE A 298 -6.38 1.87 -0.02
C ILE A 298 -5.74 1.24 -1.26
N VAL A 299 -4.40 1.23 -1.32
CA VAL A 299 -3.66 0.93 -2.55
C VAL A 299 -3.92 -0.49 -3.01
N ASN A 300 -3.77 -1.48 -2.13
CA ASN A 300 -3.88 -2.88 -2.54
C ASN A 300 -5.34 -3.25 -2.83
N ALA A 301 -6.30 -2.67 -2.09
CA ALA A 301 -7.73 -2.85 -2.33
C ALA A 301 -8.15 -2.33 -3.72
N LEU A 302 -7.50 -1.30 -4.25
CA LEU A 302 -7.77 -0.80 -5.60
C LEU A 302 -6.91 -1.48 -6.68
N LEU A 303 -5.62 -1.68 -6.39
CA LEU A 303 -4.63 -2.13 -7.36
C LEU A 303 -4.83 -3.60 -7.76
N PHE A 304 -4.98 -4.52 -6.81
CA PHE A 304 -4.96 -5.94 -7.13
C PHE A 304 -6.22 -6.42 -7.87
N PRO A 305 -7.43 -5.94 -7.56
CA PRO A 305 -8.59 -6.25 -8.40
C PRO A 305 -8.41 -5.76 -9.84
N TYR A 306 -7.85 -4.56 -10.05
CA TYR A 306 -7.51 -4.04 -11.37
C TYR A 306 -6.51 -4.94 -12.11
N LEU A 307 -5.43 -5.37 -11.44
CA LEU A 307 -4.45 -6.29 -12.04
C LEU A 307 -5.06 -7.65 -12.35
N ASN A 308 -5.92 -8.15 -11.46
CA ASN A 308 -6.64 -9.41 -11.63
C ASN A 308 -7.58 -9.37 -12.83
N ASP A 309 -8.31 -8.27 -13.01
CA ASP A 309 -9.19 -8.08 -14.17
C ASP A 309 -8.41 -8.00 -15.48
N ALA A 310 -7.19 -7.44 -15.49
CA ALA A 310 -6.31 -7.47 -16.66
C ALA A 310 -5.94 -8.91 -17.07
N VAL A 311 -5.69 -9.79 -16.09
CA VAL A 311 -5.45 -11.21 -16.37
C VAL A 311 -6.71 -11.87 -16.95
N LYS A 312 -7.90 -11.56 -16.42
CA LYS A 312 -9.16 -12.12 -16.95
C LYS A 312 -9.42 -11.74 -18.41
N ILE A 313 -9.10 -10.51 -18.83
CA ILE A 313 -9.23 -10.09 -20.24
C ILE A 313 -8.40 -11.01 -21.16
N VAL A 314 -7.19 -11.37 -20.73
CA VAL A 314 -6.30 -12.26 -21.48
C VAL A 314 -6.78 -13.71 -21.41
N ASP A 315 -7.25 -14.19 -20.24
CA ASP A 315 -7.82 -15.53 -20.08
C ASP A 315 -9.04 -15.75 -20.99
N GLU A 316 -9.85 -14.71 -21.21
CA GLU A 316 -11.01 -14.71 -22.11
C GLU A 316 -10.63 -14.57 -23.60
N GLY A 317 -9.34 -14.39 -23.90
CA GLY A 317 -8.81 -14.29 -25.28
C GLY A 317 -9.18 -12.99 -26.00
N ARG A 318 -9.54 -11.93 -25.26
CA ARG A 318 -10.00 -10.66 -25.83
C ARG A 318 -8.87 -9.72 -26.24
N ALA A 319 -7.70 -9.88 -25.63
CA ALA A 319 -6.46 -9.20 -25.99
C ALA A 319 -5.25 -10.06 -25.55
N ASP A 320 -4.07 -9.78 -26.12
CA ASP A 320 -2.82 -10.34 -25.62
C ASP A 320 -2.18 -9.43 -24.55
N ILE A 321 -1.19 -9.98 -23.83
CA ILE A 321 -0.50 -9.33 -22.72
C ILE A 321 0.10 -7.97 -23.12
N ASP A 322 0.79 -7.93 -24.26
CA ASP A 322 1.48 -6.72 -24.74
C ASP A 322 0.49 -5.62 -25.12
N THR A 323 -0.63 -6.01 -25.73
CA THR A 323 -1.73 -5.10 -26.08
C THR A 323 -2.36 -4.50 -24.83
N VAL A 324 -2.64 -5.29 -23.80
CA VAL A 324 -3.20 -4.78 -22.54
C VAL A 324 -2.22 -3.84 -21.84
N ASP A 325 -0.94 -4.20 -21.78
CA ASP A 325 0.10 -3.33 -21.22
C ASP A 325 0.19 -2.00 -21.97
N ALA A 326 0.20 -2.04 -23.31
CA ALA A 326 0.25 -0.83 -24.14
C ALA A 326 -0.99 0.04 -23.97
N ALA A 327 -2.19 -0.55 -24.01
CA ALA A 327 -3.46 0.15 -23.84
C ALA A 327 -3.49 0.98 -22.56
N ILE A 328 -3.10 0.39 -21.44
CA ILE A 328 -3.08 1.09 -20.14
C ILE A 328 -2.06 2.24 -20.12
N LYS A 329 -0.86 2.02 -20.65
CA LYS A 329 0.17 3.08 -20.67
C LYS A 329 -0.24 4.24 -21.57
N GLU A 330 -0.81 3.95 -22.73
CA GLU A 330 -1.13 4.95 -23.75
C GLU A 330 -2.43 5.71 -23.45
N GLN A 331 -3.45 5.02 -22.93
CA GLN A 331 -4.79 5.59 -22.75
C GLN A 331 -5.02 6.11 -21.33
N ALA A 332 -4.55 5.38 -20.30
CA ALA A 332 -4.69 5.79 -18.91
C ALA A 332 -3.47 6.56 -18.37
N GLY A 333 -2.36 6.57 -19.11
CA GLY A 333 -1.13 7.26 -18.71
C GLY A 333 -0.43 6.64 -17.50
N PHE A 334 -0.75 5.39 -17.15
CA PHE A 334 -0.13 4.71 -16.01
C PHE A 334 1.35 4.43 -16.31
N PRO A 335 2.23 4.47 -15.30
CA PRO A 335 3.68 4.35 -15.50
C PRO A 335 4.11 2.96 -16.00
N MET A 336 3.26 1.94 -15.80
CA MET A 336 3.54 0.56 -16.13
C MET A 336 2.25 -0.14 -16.54
N GLY A 337 2.33 -1.08 -17.50
CA GLY A 337 1.22 -1.96 -17.82
C GLY A 337 0.95 -2.96 -16.69
N PRO A 338 -0.28 -3.50 -16.57
CA PRO A 338 -0.65 -4.40 -15.48
C PRO A 338 0.20 -5.67 -15.40
N PHE A 339 0.57 -6.29 -16.53
CA PHE A 339 1.38 -7.52 -16.52
C PHE A 339 2.85 -7.23 -16.18
N GLN A 340 3.37 -6.11 -16.68
CA GLN A 340 4.67 -5.60 -16.25
C GLN A 340 4.71 -5.34 -14.74
N LEU A 341 3.63 -4.80 -14.17
CA LEU A 341 3.54 -4.51 -12.74
C LEU A 341 3.39 -5.78 -11.89
N LEU A 342 2.55 -6.72 -12.32
CA LEU A 342 2.41 -8.06 -11.71
C LEU A 342 3.78 -8.75 -11.58
N ASP A 343 4.60 -8.72 -12.62
CA ASP A 343 5.92 -9.34 -12.61
C ASP A 343 6.98 -8.55 -11.81
N VAL A 344 6.77 -7.25 -11.57
CA VAL A 344 7.61 -6.43 -10.69
C VAL A 344 7.30 -6.71 -9.22
N VAL A 345 6.01 -6.77 -8.88
CA VAL A 345 5.53 -7.10 -7.51
C VAL A 345 5.88 -8.54 -7.16
N GLY A 346 5.66 -9.45 -8.11
CA GLY A 346 5.78 -10.88 -7.95
C GLY A 346 4.41 -11.55 -7.93
N ASN A 347 4.21 -12.52 -8.83
CA ASN A 347 2.89 -13.11 -9.05
C ASN A 347 2.33 -13.88 -7.85
N ASP A 348 3.19 -14.48 -7.03
CA ASP A 348 2.82 -15.13 -5.76
C ASP A 348 2.29 -14.13 -4.73
N VAL A 349 2.93 -12.97 -4.61
CA VAL A 349 2.47 -11.88 -3.73
C VAL A 349 1.13 -11.33 -4.23
N SER A 350 1.02 -11.10 -5.54
CA SER A 350 -0.21 -10.63 -6.16
C SER A 350 -1.38 -11.59 -5.96
N LEU A 351 -1.13 -12.90 -6.14
CA LEU A 351 -2.16 -13.93 -5.91
C LEU A 351 -2.58 -13.99 -4.44
N ALA A 352 -1.62 -13.95 -3.51
CA ALA A 352 -1.93 -14.00 -2.07
C ALA A 352 -2.79 -12.81 -1.64
N ILE A 353 -2.47 -11.59 -2.10
CA ILE A 353 -3.27 -10.40 -1.79
C ILE A 353 -4.66 -10.52 -2.42
N GLN A 354 -4.77 -10.95 -3.68
CA GLN A 354 -6.07 -11.12 -4.33
C GLN A 354 -6.95 -12.16 -3.61
N GLN A 355 -6.35 -13.25 -3.12
CA GLN A 355 -7.05 -14.26 -2.33
C GLN A 355 -7.55 -13.70 -0.99
N GLU A 356 -6.75 -12.86 -0.32
CA GLU A 356 -7.16 -12.19 0.93
C GLU A 356 -8.34 -11.24 0.68
N LEU A 357 -8.26 -10.40 -0.37
CA LEU A 357 -9.35 -9.49 -0.74
C LEU A 357 -10.63 -10.26 -1.10
N HIS A 358 -10.52 -11.35 -1.84
CA HIS A 358 -11.66 -12.21 -2.17
C HIS A 358 -12.25 -12.86 -0.91
N THR A 359 -11.42 -13.28 0.04
CA THR A 359 -11.85 -13.92 1.29
C THR A 359 -12.62 -12.93 2.17
N GLU A 360 -12.13 -11.69 2.26
CA GLU A 360 -12.78 -10.65 3.05
C GLU A 360 -14.11 -10.19 2.41
N PHE A 361 -14.09 -9.84 1.13
CA PHE A 361 -15.25 -9.22 0.48
C PHE A 361 -16.26 -10.20 -0.09
N LYS A 362 -15.82 -11.41 -0.46
CA LYS A 362 -16.67 -12.46 -1.06
C LYS A 362 -17.40 -12.00 -2.32
N GLU A 363 -16.86 -10.98 -2.97
CA GLU A 363 -17.34 -10.48 -4.26
C GLU A 363 -16.85 -11.43 -5.35
N ALA A 364 -17.77 -11.94 -6.18
CA ALA A 364 -17.42 -12.89 -7.24
C ALA A 364 -16.38 -12.31 -8.22
N GLY A 365 -16.47 -11.01 -8.50
CA GLY A 365 -15.49 -10.31 -9.34
C GLY A 365 -14.08 -10.23 -8.73
N PHE A 366 -13.90 -10.50 -7.44
CA PHE A 366 -12.57 -10.59 -6.82
C PHE A 366 -11.99 -12.00 -6.83
N ALA A 367 -12.68 -13.00 -7.38
CA ALA A 367 -12.08 -14.32 -7.56
C ALA A 367 -10.74 -14.21 -8.33
N PRO A 368 -9.66 -14.86 -7.85
CA PRO A 368 -8.38 -14.87 -8.56
C PRO A 368 -8.53 -15.39 -9.99
N ALA A 369 -7.88 -14.72 -10.94
CA ALA A 369 -7.87 -15.11 -12.33
C ALA A 369 -7.09 -16.43 -12.51
N ALA A 370 -7.61 -17.30 -13.38
CA ALA A 370 -7.02 -18.61 -13.63
C ALA A 370 -5.59 -18.50 -14.19
N GLY A 371 -5.33 -17.50 -15.03
CA GLY A 371 -3.99 -17.20 -15.54
C GLY A 371 -3.00 -16.84 -14.44
N LEU A 372 -3.43 -16.13 -13.39
CA LEU A 372 -2.59 -15.75 -12.25
C LEU A 372 -2.30 -16.97 -11.36
N GLU A 373 -3.31 -17.80 -11.09
CA GLU A 373 -3.09 -19.06 -10.35
C GLU A 373 -2.12 -19.98 -11.09
N LYS A 374 -2.28 -20.09 -12.41
CA LYS A 374 -1.43 -20.91 -13.27
C LYS A 374 0.02 -20.44 -13.27
N VAL A 375 0.27 -19.14 -13.46
CA VAL A 375 1.64 -18.60 -13.54
C VAL A 375 2.39 -18.82 -12.22
N VAL A 376 1.68 -18.72 -11.08
CA VAL A 376 2.24 -19.02 -9.76
C VAL A 376 2.48 -20.51 -9.57
N ALA A 377 1.54 -21.37 -9.95
CA ALA A 377 1.69 -22.82 -9.85
C ALA A 377 2.87 -23.35 -10.69
N GLU A 378 3.20 -22.68 -11.80
CA GLU A 378 4.36 -22.99 -12.63
C GLU A 378 5.70 -22.43 -12.09
N GLY A 379 5.68 -21.69 -10.98
CA GLY A 379 6.87 -21.04 -10.41
C GLY A 379 7.36 -19.83 -11.19
N ASN A 380 6.54 -19.28 -12.08
CA ASN A 380 6.84 -18.09 -12.88
C ASN A 380 6.44 -16.83 -12.06
N LEU A 381 7.28 -16.44 -11.10
CA LEU A 381 6.98 -15.40 -10.12
C LEU A 381 7.44 -13.99 -10.55
N GLY A 382 7.67 -13.76 -11.84
CA GLY A 382 8.08 -12.46 -12.38
C GLY A 382 9.58 -12.25 -12.37
N ARG A 383 10.02 -11.01 -12.18
CA ARG A 383 11.45 -10.62 -12.29
C ARG A 383 12.35 -11.38 -11.32
N LYS A 384 11.85 -11.73 -10.15
CA LYS A 384 12.62 -12.43 -9.11
C LYS A 384 12.99 -13.88 -9.49
N THR A 385 12.27 -14.47 -10.44
CA THR A 385 12.53 -15.83 -10.97
C THR A 385 12.96 -15.81 -12.44
N GLY A 386 13.18 -14.64 -13.04
CA GLY A 386 13.54 -14.49 -14.45
C GLY A 386 12.37 -14.75 -15.43
N LYS A 387 11.18 -15.08 -14.92
CA LYS A 387 10.00 -15.38 -15.73
C LYS A 387 8.72 -15.21 -14.93
N GLY A 388 7.72 -14.58 -15.53
CA GLY A 388 6.35 -14.42 -15.07
C GLY A 388 5.40 -14.44 -16.25
N PHE A 389 4.55 -13.41 -16.38
CA PHE A 389 3.80 -13.15 -17.61
C PHE A 389 4.72 -12.75 -18.76
N HIS A 390 5.82 -12.07 -18.44
CA HIS A 390 6.93 -11.74 -19.32
C HIS A 390 8.17 -12.60 -19.01
N THR A 391 9.14 -12.65 -19.92
CA THR A 391 10.44 -13.30 -19.69
C THR A 391 11.54 -12.26 -19.47
N TYR A 392 12.40 -12.48 -18.48
CA TYR A 392 13.46 -11.57 -18.06
C TYR A 392 14.82 -12.27 -18.12
N ASN A 393 15.82 -11.57 -18.66
CA ASN A 393 17.20 -12.06 -18.78
C ASN A 393 18.07 -11.65 -17.60
#